data_AF-A0A7V8BKV9-F1
#
_entry.id   AF-A0A7V8BKV9-F1
#
_cell.length_a   1.000
_cell.length_b   1.000
_cell.length_c   1.000
_cell.angle_alpha   90.00
_cell.angle_beta   90.00
_cell.angle_gamma   90.00
#
_symmetry.space_group_name_H-M   'P 1'
#
loop_
_entity.id
_entity.type
_entity.pdbx_description
1 polymer ?
#
loop_
_entity_poly.entity_id
_entity_poly.type
_entity_poly.pdbx_seq_one_letter_code
_entity_poly.pdbx_strand_id
1 'polypeptide(L)'
;MTASDRDAAHRLERLALERYSCRGFLPEPLPRSTIDRILTIAQRSPSWCNSQAWQLTVGSAAATDRARRALLAHARQGLPP
;
A
#
# COMPACT_ATOMS: atom_id res chain seq x y z
N MET A 1 2.24 -6.60 -30.82
CA MET A 1 1.64 -7.12 -29.57
C MET A 1 1.49 -8.62 -29.69
N THR A 2 2.33 -9.35 -28.97
CA THR A 2 2.36 -10.83 -28.96
C THR A 2 1.15 -11.39 -28.18
N ALA A 3 0.90 -12.69 -28.29
CA ALA A 3 -0.10 -13.36 -27.43
C ALA A 3 0.23 -13.22 -25.93
N SER A 4 1.53 -13.22 -25.60
CA SER A 4 2.03 -13.00 -24.24
C SER A 4 1.73 -11.58 -23.72
N ASP A 5 1.83 -10.56 -24.59
CA ASP A 5 1.53 -9.17 -24.22
C ASP A 5 0.04 -8.99 -23.89
N ARG A 6 -0.84 -9.63 -24.67
CA ARG A 6 -2.30 -9.60 -24.42
C ARG A 6 -2.67 -10.26 -23.10
N ASP A 7 -2.04 -11.39 -22.81
CA ASP A 7 -2.24 -12.11 -21.55
C ASP A 7 -1.75 -11.30 -20.34
N ALA A 8 -0.61 -10.59 -20.46
CA ALA A 8 -0.15 -9.67 -19.44
C ALA A 8 -1.10 -8.48 -19.21
N ALA A 9 -1.62 -7.88 -20.28
CA ALA A 9 -2.59 -6.78 -20.18
C ALA A 9 -3.88 -7.23 -19.49
N HIS A 10 -4.43 -8.40 -19.85
CA HIS A 10 -5.63 -8.94 -19.22
C HIS A 10 -5.44 -9.26 -17.73
N ARG A 11 -4.27 -9.77 -17.33
CA ARG A 11 -3.95 -9.95 -15.90
C ARG A 11 -3.96 -8.63 -15.13
N LEU A 12 -3.36 -7.58 -15.70
CA LEU A 12 -3.32 -6.27 -15.06
C LEU A 12 -4.72 -5.68 -14.92
N GLU A 13 -5.54 -5.77 -15.97
CA GLU A 13 -6.94 -5.33 -15.95
C GLU A 13 -7.74 -6.03 -14.86
N ARG A 14 -7.62 -7.36 -14.75
CA ARG A 14 -8.28 -8.12 -13.67
C ARG A 14 -7.85 -7.66 -12.28
N LEU A 15 -6.55 -7.51 -12.03
CA LEU A 15 -6.06 -7.03 -10.73
C LEU A 15 -6.59 -5.64 -10.38
N ALA A 16 -6.71 -4.75 -11.37
CA ALA A 16 -7.24 -3.41 -11.18
C ALA A 16 -8.74 -3.42 -10.83
N LEU A 17 -9.52 -4.29 -11.46
CA LEU A 17 -10.97 -4.43 -11.24
C LEU A 17 -11.32 -5.19 -9.96
N GLU A 18 -10.54 -6.22 -9.60
CA GLU A 18 -10.78 -7.05 -8.41
C GLU A 18 -10.39 -6.34 -7.10
N ARG A 19 -9.55 -5.30 -7.17
CA ARG A 19 -9.14 -4.53 -5.98
C ARG A 19 -10.33 -3.79 -5.36
N TYR A 20 -10.59 -4.07 -4.09
CA TYR A 20 -11.58 -3.37 -3.28
C TYR A 20 -10.96 -2.76 -2.01
N SER A 21 -11.69 -1.84 -1.38
CA SER A 21 -11.26 -1.20 -0.13
C SER A 21 -11.63 -2.07 1.07
N CYS A 22 -10.71 -2.95 1.49
CA CYS A 22 -10.89 -3.80 2.66
C CYS A 22 -10.79 -2.98 3.96
N ARG A 23 -11.68 -3.24 4.92
CA ARG A 23 -11.75 -2.54 6.22
C ARG A 23 -11.64 -3.47 7.44
N GLY A 24 -11.29 -4.74 7.22
CA GLY A 24 -11.05 -5.72 8.27
C GLY A 24 -9.94 -6.67 7.85
N PHE A 25 -8.87 -6.72 8.63
CA PHE A 25 -7.68 -7.51 8.33
C PHE A 25 -7.47 -8.57 9.41
N LEU A 26 -6.91 -9.71 9.02
CA LEU A 26 -6.47 -10.74 9.97
C LEU A 26 -5.27 -10.23 10.80
N PRO A 27 -5.06 -10.76 12.02
CA PRO A 27 -3.94 -10.34 12.87
C PRO A 27 -2.58 -10.84 12.35
N GLU A 28 -2.58 -11.78 11.41
CA GLU A 28 -1.36 -12.41 10.90
C GLU A 28 -0.50 -11.41 10.12
N PRO A 29 0.76 -11.18 10.51
CA PRO A 29 1.64 -10.29 9.79
C PRO A 29 2.10 -10.91 8.47
N LEU A 30 2.32 -10.07 7.46
CA LEU A 30 2.99 -10.50 6.23
C LEU A 30 4.50 -10.66 6.48
N PRO A 31 5.15 -11.66 5.84
CA PRO A 31 6.60 -11.73 5.81
C PRO A 31 7.21 -10.45 5.24
N ARG A 32 8.35 -10.02 5.81
CA ARG A 32 9.00 -8.78 5.39
C ARG A 32 9.37 -8.77 3.90
N SER A 33 9.84 -9.90 3.38
CA SER A 33 10.18 -10.10 1.98
C SER A 33 9.00 -9.84 1.03
N THR A 34 7.78 -10.21 1.43
CA THR A 34 6.56 -9.92 0.67
C THR A 34 6.31 -8.42 0.59
N ILE A 35 6.48 -7.70 1.70
CA ILE A 35 6.34 -6.24 1.75
C ILE A 35 7.37 -5.58 0.82
N ASP A 36 8.64 -5.97 0.94
CA ASP A 36 9.72 -5.38 0.12
C ASP A 36 9.50 -5.64 -1.38
N ARG A 37 8.97 -6.82 -1.74
CA ARG A 37 8.61 -7.14 -3.14
C ARG A 37 7.48 -6.24 -3.66
N ILE A 38 6.43 -6.00 -2.86
CA ILE A 38 5.33 -5.11 -3.22
C ILE A 38 5.86 -3.68 -3.45
N LEU A 39 6.69 -3.19 -2.53
CA LEU A 39 7.29 -1.85 -2.62
C LEU A 39 8.23 -1.73 -3.83
N THR A 40 8.96 -2.79 -4.18
CA THR A 40 9.81 -2.83 -5.38
C THR A 40 8.98 -2.72 -6.66
N ILE A 41 7.81 -3.38 -6.72
CA ILE A 41 6.88 -3.26 -7.84
C ILE A 41 6.28 -1.85 -7.89
N ALA A 42 5.82 -1.32 -6.76
CA ALA A 42 5.18 0.00 -6.68
C ALA A 42 6.12 1.14 -7.12
N GLN A 43 7.42 1.04 -6.87
CA GLN A 43 8.41 2.01 -7.33
C GLN A 43 8.52 2.13 -8.86
N ARG A 44 7.94 1.21 -9.63
CA ARG A 44 7.87 1.31 -11.10
C ARG A 44 6.80 2.27 -11.58
N SER A 45 5.97 2.83 -10.69
CA SER A 45 5.04 3.89 -11.03
C SER A 45 5.80 5.11 -11.57
N PRO A 46 5.35 5.72 -12.68
CA PRO A 46 6.00 6.91 -13.20
C PRO A 46 5.84 8.08 -12.23
N SER A 47 6.85 8.95 -12.19
CA SER A 47 6.83 10.21 -11.43
C SER A 47 7.39 11.34 -12.27
N TRP A 48 7.06 12.59 -11.93
CA TRP A 48 7.62 13.76 -12.61
C TRP A 48 9.16 13.72 -12.61
N CYS A 49 9.75 13.86 -13.79
CA CYS A 49 11.20 13.75 -14.02
C CYS A 49 11.86 12.49 -13.42
N ASN A 50 11.10 11.41 -13.22
CA ASN A 50 11.56 10.20 -12.51
C ASN A 50 12.16 10.48 -11.12
N SER A 51 11.72 11.57 -10.46
CA SER A 51 12.20 12.01 -9.14
C SER A 51 11.97 10.99 -8.03
N GLN A 52 10.95 10.13 -8.16
CA GLN A 52 10.60 9.10 -7.18
C GLN A 52 10.52 9.66 -5.76
N ALA A 53 9.96 10.86 -5.60
CA ALA A 53 10.02 11.65 -4.38
C ALA A 53 9.21 11.09 -3.19
N TRP A 54 8.65 9.89 -3.32
CA TRP A 54 7.91 9.22 -2.26
C TRP A 54 8.84 8.82 -1.10
N GLN A 55 8.38 9.08 0.11
CA GLN A 55 8.98 8.58 1.35
C GLN A 55 7.95 7.74 2.07
N LEU A 56 8.33 6.51 2.44
CA LEU A 56 7.42 5.56 3.06
C LEU A 56 7.87 5.22 4.48
N THR A 57 6.93 5.30 5.42
CA THR A 57 7.07 4.72 6.76
C THR A 57 6.18 3.48 6.82
N VAL A 58 6.78 2.31 6.99
CA VAL A 58 6.05 1.04 7.09
C VAL A 58 5.98 0.61 8.55
N GLY A 59 4.79 0.64 9.13
CA GLY A 59 4.56 0.23 10.52
C GLY A 59 4.47 -1.30 10.66
N SER A 60 5.18 -1.84 11.66
CA SER A 60 4.87 -3.17 12.20
C SER A 60 3.57 -3.13 13.02
N ALA A 61 3.04 -4.28 13.43
CA ALA A 61 1.83 -4.36 14.26
C ALA A 61 1.91 -3.42 15.48
N ALA A 62 3.01 -3.45 16.23
CA ALA A 62 3.22 -2.59 17.39
C ALA A 62 3.32 -1.10 17.05
N ALA A 63 3.97 -0.75 15.93
CA ALA A 63 4.07 0.65 15.50
C ALA A 63 2.72 1.20 15.04
N THR A 64 1.96 0.43 14.26
CA THR A 64 0.60 0.75 13.81
C THR A 64 -0.34 0.90 15.00
N ASP A 65 -0.19 0.06 16.03
CA ASP A 65 -0.98 0.14 17.26
C ASP A 65 -0.70 1.42 18.07
N ARG A 66 0.57 1.85 18.17
CA ARG A 66 0.92 3.16 18.74
C ARG A 66 0.31 4.31 17.95
N ALA A 67 0.45 4.29 16.62
CA ALA A 67 -0.09 5.32 15.74
C ALA A 67 -1.63 5.43 15.87
N ARG A 68 -2.33 4.30 15.87
CA ARG A 68 -3.79 4.24 16.10
C ARG A 68 -4.19 4.88 17.42
N ARG A 69 -3.51 4.56 18.52
CA ARG A 69 -3.81 5.18 19.83
C ARG A 69 -3.61 6.69 19.80
N ALA A 70 -2.51 7.17 19.22
CA ALA A 70 -2.22 8.60 19.13
C ALA A 70 -3.26 9.34 18.27
N LEU A 71 -3.62 8.79 17.10
CA LEU A 71 -4.64 9.36 16.22
C LEU A 71 -6.01 9.45 16.91
N LEU A 72 -6.43 8.39 17.62
CA LEU A 72 -7.69 8.40 18.36
C LEU A 72 -7.68 9.40 19.53
N ALA A 73 -6.55 9.52 20.24
CA ALA A 73 -6.40 10.50 21.31
C ALA A 73 -6.50 11.94 20.77
N HIS A 74 -5.82 12.23 19.65
CA HIS A 74 -5.87 13.55 19.01
C HIS A 74 -7.28 13.87 18.49
N ALA A 75 -7.93 12.95 17.80
CA ALA A 75 -9.29 13.16 17.27
C ALA A 75 -10.32 13.46 18.39
N ARG A 76 -10.16 12.86 19.57
CA ARG A 76 -11.03 13.12 20.73
C ARG A 76 -10.87 14.51 21.33
N GLN A 77 -9.76 15.21 21.05
CA GLN A 77 -9.54 16.57 21.55
C GLN A 77 -10.32 17.63 20.76
N GLY A 78 -10.95 17.27 19.62
CA GLY A 78 -11.81 18.18 18.85
C GLY A 78 -11.07 19.37 18.25
N LEU A 79 -9.75 19.28 18.10
CA LEU A 79 -8.94 20.35 17.51
C LEU A 79 -9.26 20.47 16.01
N PRO A 80 -9.39 21.69 15.48
CA PRO A 80 -9.49 21.90 14.04
C PRO A 80 -8.25 21.35 13.33
N PRO A 81 -8.39 20.93 12.06
CA PRO A 81 -7.29 20.33 11.28
C PRO A 81 -6.12 21.29 11.04
#